data_AF-A0A753CF29-F1
#
_entry.id   AF-A0A753CF29-F1
#
_cell.length_a   1.000
_cell.length_b   1.000
_cell.length_c   1.000
_cell.angle_alpha   90.00
_cell.angle_beta   90.00
_cell.angle_gamma   90.00
#
_symmetry.space_group_name_H-M   'P 1'
#
loop_
_entity.id
_entity.type
_entity.pdbx_description
1 polymer ?
#
loop_
_entity_poly.entity_id
_entity_poly.type
_entity_poly.pdbx_seq_one_letter_code
_entity_poly.pdbx_strand_id
1 'polypeptide(L)'
;LGPDRNFLASVSLANGDYCWIFGSDDALAKDSLAILQTYLDSQADIYLCDRKETGCDLVEIRNPHRSWLRTDDELYVFNNNLDREIYLSRCLSIGGVFSYLSSLIVKKERWDAIDFDASYIGTSYPHVFIMMSVFNTPGCLLHYISKPLVICRGDNDSF
;
A
#
# COMPACT_ATOMS: atom_id res chain seq x y z
N LEU A 1 -12.47 -18.56 -3.80
CA LEU A 1 -12.20 -17.60 -2.70
C LEU A 1 -12.60 -16.23 -3.22
N GLY A 2 -13.34 -15.43 -2.44
CA GLY A 2 -13.61 -14.03 -2.82
C GLY A 2 -12.35 -13.15 -2.71
N PRO A 3 -12.34 -11.94 -3.28
CA PRO A 3 -11.15 -11.06 -3.32
C PRO A 3 -10.51 -10.88 -1.94
N ASP A 4 -11.32 -10.59 -0.92
CA ASP A 4 -10.87 -10.41 0.46
C ASP A 4 -10.04 -11.58 0.99
N ARG A 5 -10.54 -12.81 0.78
CA ARG A 5 -9.83 -14.01 1.22
C ARG A 5 -8.60 -14.30 0.38
N ASN A 6 -8.58 -13.89 -0.88
CA ASN A 6 -7.40 -14.03 -1.74
C ASN A 6 -6.25 -13.14 -1.24
N PHE A 7 -6.53 -11.90 -0.81
CA PHE A 7 -5.51 -10.99 -0.30
C PHE A 7 -4.86 -11.54 0.98
N LEU A 8 -5.67 -12.07 1.90
CA LEU A 8 -5.16 -12.67 3.14
C LEU A 8 -4.36 -13.95 2.87
N ALA A 9 -4.88 -14.81 2.01
CA ALA A 9 -4.24 -16.08 1.67
C ALA A 9 -2.91 -15.87 0.91
N SER A 10 -2.84 -14.91 -0.02
CA SER A 10 -1.62 -14.65 -0.78
C SER A 10 -0.46 -14.24 0.11
N VAL A 11 -0.70 -13.37 1.10
CA VAL A 11 0.31 -12.98 2.09
C VAL A 11 0.69 -14.15 2.99
N SER A 12 -0.27 -14.98 3.42
CA SER A 12 0.02 -16.16 4.26
C SER A 12 0.91 -17.21 3.58
N LEU A 13 0.83 -17.31 2.25
CA LEU A 13 1.61 -18.26 1.44
C LEU A 13 3.00 -17.73 1.05
N ALA A 14 3.24 -16.43 1.21
CA ALA A 14 4.51 -15.82 0.88
C ALA A 14 5.60 -16.18 1.91
N ASN A 15 6.86 -16.25 1.48
CA ASN A 15 8.02 -16.52 2.34
C ASN A 15 9.03 -15.36 2.38
N GLY A 16 8.70 -14.21 1.76
CA GLY A 16 9.57 -13.04 1.75
C GLY A 16 9.45 -12.20 3.02
N ASP A 17 10.50 -11.44 3.33
CA ASP A 17 10.50 -10.50 4.46
C ASP A 17 9.46 -9.38 4.29
N TYR A 18 9.17 -9.04 3.03
CA TYR A 18 8.16 -8.06 2.63
C TYR A 18 7.18 -8.68 1.64
N CYS A 19 5.92 -8.27 1.75
CA CYS A 19 4.87 -8.60 0.80
C CYS A 19 4.41 -7.33 0.10
N TRP A 20 4.56 -7.29 -1.24
CA TRP A 20 3.92 -6.29 -2.08
C TRP A 20 2.60 -6.86 -2.60
N ILE A 21 1.49 -6.32 -2.13
CA ILE A 21 0.15 -6.86 -2.42
C ILE A 21 -0.39 -6.21 -3.68
N PHE A 22 -0.91 -6.99 -4.63
CA PHE A 22 -1.35 -6.49 -5.94
C PHE A 22 -2.73 -7.02 -6.32
N GLY A 23 -3.53 -6.13 -6.94
CA GLY A 23 -4.63 -6.53 -7.79
C GLY A 23 -4.11 -7.19 -9.07
N SER A 24 -4.78 -8.23 -9.56
CA SER A 24 -4.38 -8.95 -10.78
C SER A 24 -4.53 -8.10 -12.06
N ASP A 25 -5.22 -6.98 -11.95
CA ASP A 25 -5.48 -6.02 -13.00
C ASP A 25 -4.46 -4.88 -13.09
N ASP A 26 -3.64 -4.69 -12.06
CA ASP A 26 -2.58 -3.69 -12.01
C ASP A 26 -1.23 -4.26 -12.46
N ALA A 27 -0.27 -3.38 -12.72
CA ALA A 27 1.09 -3.77 -13.10
C ALA A 27 2.15 -2.97 -12.33
N LEU A 28 3.36 -3.53 -12.24
CA LEU A 28 4.53 -2.78 -11.79
C LEU A 28 4.96 -1.80 -12.89
N ALA A 29 5.29 -0.57 -12.49
CA ALA A 29 5.99 0.33 -13.39
C ALA A 29 7.40 -0.20 -13.70
N LYS A 30 8.02 0.33 -14.76
CA LYS A 30 9.38 -0.04 -15.12
C LYS A 30 10.34 0.21 -13.95
N ASP A 31 11.25 -0.73 -13.71
CA ASP A 31 12.30 -0.68 -12.69
C ASP A 31 11.79 -0.60 -11.23
N SER A 32 10.50 -0.80 -10.98
CA SER A 32 9.89 -0.62 -9.66
C SER A 32 10.53 -1.44 -8.54
N LEU A 33 10.92 -2.70 -8.80
CA LEU A 33 11.61 -3.53 -7.81
C LEU A 33 13.01 -3.00 -7.51
N ALA A 34 13.75 -2.55 -8.52
CA ALA A 34 15.07 -1.98 -8.35
C ALA A 34 15.00 -0.65 -7.58
N ILE A 35 13.96 0.16 -7.84
CA ILE A 35 13.70 1.38 -7.10
C ILE A 35 13.33 1.04 -5.65
N LEU A 36 12.38 0.14 -5.41
CA LEU A 36 12.00 -0.27 -4.04
C LEU A 36 13.21 -0.74 -3.24
N GLN A 37 14.13 -1.51 -3.86
CA GLN A 37 15.35 -1.98 -3.22
C GLN A 37 16.20 -0.84 -2.62
N THR A 38 16.20 0.36 -3.22
CA THR A 38 16.95 1.52 -2.68
C THR A 38 16.34 2.10 -1.40
N TYR A 39 15.11 1.72 -1.05
CA TYR A 39 14.42 2.18 0.15
C TYR A 39 14.46 1.15 1.29
N LEU A 40 14.81 -0.11 1.01
CA LEU A 40 14.75 -1.20 1.98
C LEU A 40 15.72 -1.03 3.16
N ASP A 41 16.77 -0.21 3.02
CA ASP A 41 17.70 0.11 4.12
C ASP A 41 16.99 0.79 5.31
N SER A 42 15.85 1.46 5.06
CA SER A 42 15.03 2.04 6.13
C SER A 42 14.33 1.01 7.03
N GLN A 43 14.22 -0.24 6.57
CA GLN A 43 13.55 -1.32 7.29
C GLN A 43 12.13 -0.95 7.78
N ALA A 44 11.42 -0.15 6.98
CA ALA A 44 10.12 0.37 7.36
C ALA A 44 9.10 -0.77 7.47
N ASP A 45 8.16 -0.66 8.41
CA ASP A 45 7.08 -1.64 8.58
C ASP A 45 6.10 -1.59 7.40
N ILE A 46 5.93 -0.39 6.84
CA ILE A 46 5.07 -0.09 5.69
C ILE A 46 5.87 0.75 4.68
N TYR A 47 5.82 0.36 3.41
CA TYR A 47 6.13 1.27 2.31
C TYR A 47 4.85 1.57 1.53
N LEU A 48 4.62 2.85 1.26
CA LEU A 48 3.51 3.34 0.46
C LEU A 48 4.08 4.05 -0.76
N CYS A 49 3.79 3.53 -1.95
CA CYS A 49 4.25 4.13 -3.19
C CYS A 49 3.10 4.76 -3.99
N ASP A 50 3.41 5.78 -4.78
CA ASP A 50 2.45 6.40 -5.67
C ASP A 50 2.11 5.50 -6.86
N ARG A 51 1.15 5.94 -7.68
CA ARG A 51 0.73 5.21 -8.88
C ARG A 51 0.63 6.09 -10.12
N LYS A 52 0.71 5.47 -11.27
CA LYS A 52 0.26 5.97 -12.57
C LYS A 52 -1.13 5.42 -12.84
N GLU A 53 -1.99 6.18 -13.49
CA GLU A 53 -3.33 5.73 -13.90
C GLU A 53 -3.39 5.65 -15.42
N THR A 54 -3.86 4.52 -15.92
CA THR A 54 -4.01 4.24 -17.34
C THR A 54 -5.44 3.82 -17.66
N GLY A 55 -5.77 3.75 -18.96
CA GLY A 55 -6.99 3.11 -19.41
C GLY A 55 -6.94 1.58 -19.27
N CYS A 56 -8.01 0.92 -19.73
CA CYS A 56 -8.15 -0.55 -19.61
C CYS A 56 -7.09 -1.36 -20.39
N ASP A 57 -6.38 -0.71 -21.31
CA ASP A 57 -5.31 -1.28 -22.11
C ASP A 57 -3.91 -1.16 -21.49
N LEU A 58 -3.78 -0.50 -20.33
CA LEU A 58 -2.50 -0.16 -19.67
C LEU A 58 -1.55 0.72 -20.48
N VAL A 59 -1.98 1.25 -21.63
CA VAL A 59 -1.17 2.02 -22.57
C VAL A 59 -1.53 3.50 -22.50
N GLU A 60 -2.82 3.83 -22.57
CA GLU A 60 -3.27 5.21 -22.50
C GLU A 60 -3.05 5.79 -21.09
N ILE A 61 -2.15 6.75 -20.94
CA ILE A 61 -1.90 7.40 -19.65
C ILE A 61 -3.00 8.43 -19.39
N ARG A 62 -3.83 8.17 -18.37
CA ARG A 62 -4.84 9.11 -17.85
C ARG A 62 -4.23 10.09 -16.86
N ASN A 63 -3.37 9.59 -15.99
CA ASN A 63 -2.62 10.37 -15.03
C ASN A 63 -1.22 9.79 -14.86
N PRO A 64 -0.15 10.54 -15.22
CA PRO A 64 1.21 10.01 -15.13
C PRO A 64 1.67 9.78 -13.69
N HIS A 65 1.10 10.50 -12.70
CA HIS A 65 1.50 10.46 -11.31
C HIS A 65 0.34 10.90 -10.40
N ARG A 66 -0.27 9.95 -9.70
CA ARG A 66 -1.19 10.21 -8.59
C ARG A 66 -0.46 10.04 -7.27
N SER A 67 -0.32 11.14 -6.55
CA SER A 67 0.24 11.16 -5.21
C SER A 67 -0.78 10.85 -4.13
N TRP A 68 -0.34 10.12 -3.11
CA TRP A 68 -1.14 9.85 -1.92
C TRP A 68 -0.99 10.92 -0.85
N LEU A 69 0.21 11.51 -0.74
CA LEU A 69 0.53 12.52 0.25
C LEU A 69 1.00 13.81 -0.43
N ARG A 70 0.78 14.93 0.26
CA ARG A 70 1.30 16.25 -0.10
C ARG A 70 2.72 16.45 0.44
N THR A 71 3.62 15.55 0.06
CA THR A 71 5.04 15.57 0.42
C THR A 71 5.85 14.82 -0.64
N ASP A 72 7.17 14.95 -0.59
CA ASP A 72 8.10 14.12 -1.37
C ASP A 72 8.40 12.82 -0.60
N ASP A 73 9.43 12.08 -1.01
CA ASP A 73 9.90 10.89 -0.29
C ASP A 73 10.18 11.21 1.19
N GLU A 74 9.57 10.46 2.10
CA GLU A 74 9.67 10.74 3.52
C GLU A 74 9.53 9.47 4.37
N LEU A 75 10.40 9.34 5.36
CA LEU A 75 10.32 8.31 6.39
C LEU A 75 9.64 8.89 7.64
N TYR A 76 8.49 8.32 7.98
CA TYR A 76 7.72 8.65 9.17
C TYR A 76 8.02 7.68 10.30
N VAL A 77 8.12 8.22 11.52
CA VAL A 77 8.25 7.44 12.76
C VAL A 77 7.08 7.81 13.66
N PHE A 78 6.19 6.86 13.95
CA PHE A 78 4.95 7.12 14.67
C PHE A 78 5.05 6.78 16.15
N ASN A 79 5.68 7.66 16.93
CA ASN A 79 5.86 7.50 18.37
C ASN A 79 4.63 7.91 19.17
N ASN A 80 3.82 8.83 18.65
CA ASN A 80 2.66 9.39 19.34
C ASN A 80 1.52 9.76 18.37
N ASN A 81 0.45 10.35 18.90
CA ASN A 81 -0.72 10.73 18.11
C ASN A 81 -0.49 11.98 17.23
N LEU A 82 0.39 12.89 17.65
CA LEU A 82 0.71 14.08 16.85
C LEU A 82 1.42 13.69 15.55
N ASP A 83 2.32 12.70 15.59
CA ASP A 83 3.00 12.18 14.37
C ASP A 83 1.95 11.67 13.35
N ARG A 84 0.92 10.98 13.84
CA ARG A 84 -0.18 10.45 13.02
C ARG A 84 -1.08 11.54 12.51
N GLU A 85 -1.42 12.53 13.34
CA GLU A 85 -2.20 13.70 12.94
C GLU A 85 -1.50 14.46 11.80
N ILE A 86 -0.19 14.67 11.91
CA ILE A 86 0.62 15.31 10.86
C ILE A 86 0.55 14.49 9.57
N TYR A 87 0.77 13.18 9.63
CA TYR A 87 0.67 12.31 8.45
C TYR A 87 -0.72 12.35 7.80
N LEU A 88 -1.78 12.21 8.61
CA LEU A 88 -3.16 12.23 8.13
C LEU A 88 -3.53 13.59 7.51
N SER A 89 -3.01 14.69 8.05
CA SER A 89 -3.21 16.04 7.47
C SER A 89 -2.58 16.21 6.08
N ARG A 90 -1.59 15.38 5.74
CA ARG A 90 -0.90 15.38 4.44
C ARG A 90 -1.55 14.44 3.42
N CYS A 91 -2.42 13.53 3.84
CA CYS A 91 -3.12 12.61 2.94
C CYS A 91 -4.02 13.39 1.97
N LEU A 92 -3.91 13.09 0.67
CA LEU A 92 -4.69 13.72 -0.40
C LEU A 92 -5.99 12.97 -0.72
N SER A 93 -6.06 11.69 -0.38
CA SER A 93 -7.22 10.83 -0.60
C SER A 93 -7.18 9.61 0.32
N ILE A 94 -8.20 8.76 0.23
CA ILE A 94 -8.27 7.49 0.98
C ILE A 94 -7.12 6.53 0.66
N GLY A 95 -6.41 6.69 -0.46
CA GLY A 95 -5.21 5.90 -0.75
C GLY A 95 -4.05 6.20 0.19
N GLY A 96 -3.99 7.41 0.76
CA GLY A 96 -3.05 7.77 1.83
C GLY A 96 -3.37 7.07 3.16
N VAL A 97 -4.56 6.49 3.30
CA VAL A 97 -4.93 5.59 4.40
C VAL A 97 -5.14 4.16 3.89
N PHE A 98 -4.26 3.75 2.97
CA PHE A 98 -4.06 2.38 2.50
C PHE A 98 -5.21 1.75 1.72
N SER A 99 -6.16 2.54 1.21
CA SER A 99 -7.32 1.98 0.51
C SER A 99 -6.97 1.30 -0.82
N TYR A 100 -5.87 1.70 -1.47
CA TYR A 100 -5.44 1.13 -2.75
C TYR A 100 -4.43 0.01 -2.51
N LEU A 101 -4.80 -1.22 -2.88
CA LEU A 101 -4.05 -2.43 -2.55
C LEU A 101 -2.64 -2.42 -3.14
N SER A 102 -2.55 -2.14 -4.44
CA SER A 102 -1.33 -2.30 -5.25
C SER A 102 -0.20 -1.35 -4.86
N SER A 103 -0.48 -0.28 -4.10
CA SER A 103 0.55 0.64 -3.59
C SER A 103 1.24 0.19 -2.30
N LEU A 104 0.83 -0.94 -1.73
CA LEU A 104 1.21 -1.35 -0.38
C LEU A 104 2.28 -2.42 -0.39
N ILE A 105 3.38 -2.12 0.28
CA ILE A 105 4.39 -3.08 0.67
C ILE A 105 4.43 -3.10 2.20
N VAL A 106 4.34 -4.28 2.79
CA VAL A 106 4.30 -4.46 4.24
C VAL A 106 5.32 -5.49 4.66
N LYS A 107 5.98 -5.23 5.79
CA LYS A 107 6.85 -6.21 6.42
C LYS A 107 6.00 -7.39 6.89
N LYS A 108 6.32 -8.59 6.42
CA LYS A 108 5.46 -9.77 6.61
C LYS A 108 5.24 -10.07 8.09
N GLU A 109 6.29 -9.96 8.91
CA GLU A 109 6.20 -10.18 10.36
C GLU A 109 5.18 -9.25 11.04
N ARG A 110 5.03 -8.01 10.55
CA ARG A 110 4.09 -7.03 11.09
C ARG A 110 2.67 -7.35 10.68
N TRP A 111 2.47 -7.78 9.44
CA TRP A 111 1.18 -8.26 8.95
C TRP A 111 0.71 -9.48 9.73
N ASP A 112 1.58 -10.49 9.89
CA ASP A 112 1.25 -11.74 10.59
C ASP A 112 0.98 -11.55 12.08
N ALA A 113 1.51 -10.47 12.68
CA ALA A 113 1.30 -10.14 14.09
C ALA A 113 -0.08 -9.52 14.39
N ILE A 114 -0.85 -9.13 13.37
CA ILE A 114 -2.18 -8.54 13.56
C ILE A 114 -3.22 -9.65 13.78
N ASP A 115 -3.97 -9.55 14.88
CA ASP A 115 -5.17 -10.35 15.09
C ASP A 115 -6.30 -9.82 14.19
N PHE A 116 -6.57 -10.53 13.09
CA PHE A 116 -7.49 -10.09 12.06
C PHE A 116 -8.95 -10.30 12.48
N ASP A 117 -9.74 -9.22 12.51
CA ASP A 117 -11.18 -9.31 12.73
C ASP A 117 -11.88 -9.78 11.44
N ALA A 118 -12.37 -11.02 11.47
CA ALA A 118 -13.07 -11.64 10.35
C ALA A 118 -14.35 -10.90 9.93
N SER A 119 -14.89 -9.98 10.74
CA SER A 119 -16.01 -9.12 10.34
C SER A 119 -15.67 -8.18 9.18
N TYR A 120 -14.38 -7.95 8.90
CA TYR A 120 -13.95 -7.15 7.76
C TYR A 120 -13.95 -7.93 6.43
N ILE A 121 -14.20 -9.24 6.46
CA ILE A 121 -14.43 -10.01 5.24
C ILE A 121 -15.81 -9.64 4.67
N GLY A 122 -15.84 -9.27 3.39
CA GLY A 122 -17.01 -8.75 2.68
C GLY A 122 -17.04 -7.22 2.62
N THR A 123 -16.05 -6.53 3.18
CA THR A 123 -15.95 -5.06 3.12
C THR A 123 -15.20 -4.56 1.89
N SER A 124 -14.54 -5.45 1.14
CA SER A 124 -13.57 -5.12 0.08
C SER A 124 -12.29 -4.43 0.59
N TYR A 125 -12.15 -4.23 1.90
CA TYR A 125 -11.02 -3.56 2.54
C TYR A 125 -10.42 -4.32 3.73
N PRO A 126 -10.31 -5.66 3.72
CA PRO A 126 -9.68 -6.39 4.83
C PRO A 126 -8.20 -6.01 5.01
N HIS A 127 -7.49 -5.65 3.93
CA HIS A 127 -6.12 -5.18 4.00
C HIS A 127 -6.02 -3.84 4.74
N VAL A 128 -7.00 -2.94 4.59
CA VAL A 128 -6.99 -1.64 5.29
C VAL A 128 -7.03 -1.84 6.80
N PHE A 129 -7.83 -2.79 7.29
CA PHE A 129 -7.85 -3.14 8.71
C PHE A 129 -6.45 -3.51 9.21
N ILE A 130 -5.75 -4.38 8.48
CA ILE A 130 -4.42 -4.85 8.86
C ILE A 130 -3.41 -3.71 8.79
N MET A 131 -3.39 -2.95 7.69
CA MET A 131 -2.45 -1.84 7.51
C MET A 131 -2.65 -0.73 8.55
N MET A 132 -3.90 -0.38 8.86
CA MET A 132 -4.20 0.59 9.91
C MET A 132 -3.82 0.06 11.31
N SER A 133 -3.94 -1.26 11.53
CA SER A 133 -3.48 -1.89 12.77
C SER A 133 -1.96 -1.82 12.92
N VAL A 134 -1.20 -2.11 11.85
CA VAL A 134 0.26 -1.93 11.82
C VAL A 134 0.64 -0.46 12.03
N PHE A 135 0.01 0.47 11.30
CA PHE A 135 0.22 1.92 11.43
C PHE A 135 -0.02 2.43 12.85
N ASN A 136 -0.98 1.85 13.58
CA ASN A 136 -1.28 2.23 14.95
C ASN A 136 -0.36 1.59 15.99
N THR A 137 0.59 0.75 15.61
CA THR A 137 1.59 0.23 16.55
C THR A 137 2.58 1.32 16.98
N PRO A 138 2.97 1.38 18.27
CA PRO A 138 3.98 2.33 18.74
C PRO A 138 5.31 2.13 18.01
N GLY A 139 5.88 3.24 17.50
CA GLY A 139 7.15 3.20 16.79
C GLY A 139 7.06 2.63 15.37
N CYS A 140 5.85 2.48 14.81
CA CYS A 140 5.68 2.10 13.41
C CYS A 140 6.51 3.01 12.50
N LEU A 141 7.27 2.40 11.60
CA LEU A 141 8.00 3.07 10.54
C LEU A 141 7.22 2.99 9.23
N LEU A 142 6.96 4.12 8.59
CA LEU A 142 6.35 4.17 7.27
C LEU A 142 7.22 4.99 6.34
N HIS A 143 7.66 4.37 5.25
CA HIS A 143 8.40 5.07 4.20
C HIS A 143 7.47 5.36 3.03
N TYR A 144 7.15 6.63 2.84
CA TYR A 144 6.41 7.08 1.67
C TYR A 144 7.39 7.30 0.52
N ILE A 145 7.09 6.66 -0.62
CA ILE A 145 7.87 6.74 -1.85
C ILE A 145 7.01 7.52 -2.86
N SER A 146 7.32 8.79 -3.05
CA SER A 146 6.66 9.73 -3.97
C SER A 146 7.06 9.46 -5.43
N LYS A 147 7.02 8.19 -5.84
CA LYS A 147 7.29 7.70 -7.19
C LYS A 147 6.18 6.75 -7.62
N PRO A 148 5.68 6.87 -8.86
CA PRO A 148 4.60 6.03 -9.36
C PRO A 148 5.12 4.63 -9.73
N LEU A 149 5.32 3.77 -8.72
CA LEU A 149 5.85 2.41 -8.90
C LEU A 149 4.78 1.41 -9.36
N VAL A 150 3.52 1.83 -9.34
CA VAL A 150 2.36 1.02 -9.75
C VAL A 150 1.73 1.65 -10.98
N ILE A 151 1.28 0.81 -11.91
CA ILE A 151 0.39 1.17 -13.01
C ILE A 151 -1.00 0.64 -12.67
N CYS A 152 -1.90 1.56 -12.39
CA CYS A 152 -3.31 1.30 -12.12
C CYS A 152 -4.08 1.17 -13.43
N ARG A 153 -4.68 0.01 -13.67
CA ARG A 153 -5.54 -0.20 -14.83
C ARG A 153 -6.93 0.34 -14.52
N GLY A 154 -7.27 1.47 -15.13
CA GLY A 154 -8.61 2.04 -15.03
C GLY A 154 -9.58 1.43 -16.03
N ASP A 155 -10.82 1.93 -16.01
CA ASP A 155 -11.87 1.65 -17.00
C ASP A 155 -12.21 0.15 -17.16
N ASN A 156 -11.87 -0.68 -16.18
CA ASN A 156 -12.12 -2.12 -16.13
C ASN A 156 -13.13 -2.54 -15.04
N ASP A 157 -13.58 -1.56 -14.24
CA ASP A 157 -14.59 -1.72 -13.20
C ASP A 157 -15.93 -2.11 -13.83
N SER A 158 -16.36 -3.34 -13.55
CA SER A 158 -17.70 -3.84 -13.87
C SER A 158 -18.40 -4.17 -12.55
N PHE A 159 -19.00 -3.16 -11.95
CA PHE A 159 -19.87 -3.30 -10.78
C PHE A 159 -21.33 -3.19 -11.22
#